data_AF-A0A6I2T4H7-F1
#
_entry.id   AF-A0A6I2T4H7-F1
#
_cell.length_a   1.000
_cell.length_b   1.000
_cell.length_c   1.000
_cell.angle_alpha   90.00
_cell.angle_beta   90.00
_cell.angle_gamma   90.00
#
_symmetry.space_group_name_H-M   'P 1'
#
loop_
_entity.id
_entity.type
_entity.pdbx_description
1 polymer ?
#
loop_
_entity_poly.entity_id
_entity_poly.type
_entity_poly.pdbx_seq_one_letter_code
_entity_poly.pdbx_strand_id
1 'polypeptide(L)'
;MMASKKQQQSRLDAMKHRVKPVDLFSSLKLELSALIVIATAVAFAMCWFLLKFGWSGWIAMPLTLALALGITYFFSRGTTAPLRQMRDVAEAMADGDYTVRVDIDQDRHDEVGQLARSFNEMAGELEHADKMRRDMIANVSHELRTPVSALQAMVENMADGVTEPTPANLESILTQTQRLSDLIAFLLDLSRMEAGAASLNIEKFNFADFLDETIEPLEIADGGHAHDIHVTVPADISMEGDQDRLRQLFTNIIANALKHSADGTTVLIDAHEDENQGTIVTNVVNFGSQIALSDRSDIFRRFVKGKTGPGTESGGTGLGLSIARWAAQLHGGTVKVVDDTRGADFEIILPKYHIAER
;
A
#
# COMPACT_ATOMS: atom_id res chain seq x y z
N MET A 1 -30.56 -6.35 -4.99
CA MET A 1 -29.47 -6.04 -4.04
C MET A 1 -29.82 -5.00 -2.97
N MET A 2 -30.39 -3.83 -3.31
CA MET A 2 -30.69 -2.78 -2.30
C MET A 2 -31.72 -3.17 -1.21
N ALA A 3 -32.71 -4.01 -1.54
CA ALA A 3 -33.70 -4.48 -0.56
C ALA A 3 -33.11 -5.42 0.52
N SER A 4 -32.10 -6.22 0.14
CA SER A 4 -31.41 -7.14 1.06
C SER A 4 -30.48 -6.38 2.01
N LYS A 5 -29.73 -5.38 1.52
CA LYS A 5 -28.91 -4.49 2.38
C LYS A 5 -29.75 -3.75 3.42
N LYS A 6 -30.91 -3.17 3.05
CA LYS A 6 -31.80 -2.50 4.01
C LYS A 6 -32.36 -3.43 5.09
N GLN A 7 -32.64 -4.69 4.74
CA GLN A 7 -33.20 -5.67 5.68
C GLN A 7 -32.13 -6.26 6.61
N GLN A 8 -30.88 -6.30 6.17
CA GLN A 8 -29.73 -6.70 6.97
C GLN A 8 -29.31 -5.57 7.93
N GLN A 9 -29.34 -4.33 7.46
CA GLN A 9 -29.03 -3.14 8.25
C GLN A 9 -30.08 -2.85 9.33
N SER A 10 -31.38 -3.06 9.05
CA SER A 10 -32.43 -2.93 10.07
C SER A 10 -32.38 -4.04 11.14
N ARG A 11 -31.86 -5.23 10.81
CA ARG A 11 -31.59 -6.30 11.79
C ARG A 11 -30.41 -5.97 12.70
N LEU A 12 -29.38 -5.32 12.16
CA LEU A 12 -28.23 -4.81 12.92
C LEU A 12 -28.64 -3.67 13.88
N ASP A 13 -29.47 -2.72 13.42
CA ASP A 13 -29.94 -1.62 14.28
C ASP A 13 -30.89 -2.07 15.40
N ALA A 14 -31.64 -3.16 15.23
CA ALA A 14 -32.52 -3.70 16.28
C ALA A 14 -31.75 -4.39 17.44
N MET A 15 -30.44 -4.58 17.34
CA MET A 15 -29.60 -5.14 18.40
C MET A 15 -28.98 -4.09 19.34
N LYS A 16 -29.14 -2.78 19.05
CA LYS A 16 -28.44 -1.65 19.70
C LYS A 16 -28.72 -1.38 21.19
N HIS A 17 -29.64 -2.07 21.85
CA HIS A 17 -29.86 -1.87 23.28
C HIS A 17 -30.23 -3.17 23.99
N ARG A 18 -29.21 -3.93 24.40
CA ARG A 18 -29.34 -4.88 25.51
C ARG A 18 -28.13 -4.75 26.41
N VAL A 19 -28.28 -3.92 27.44
CA VAL A 19 -27.41 -3.91 28.62
C VAL A 19 -27.29 -5.37 29.10
N LYS A 20 -26.07 -5.90 29.08
CA LYS A 20 -25.78 -7.25 29.59
C LYS A 20 -25.39 -7.15 31.07
N PRO A 21 -25.68 -8.17 31.88
CA PRO A 21 -25.65 -8.03 33.33
C PRO A 21 -24.28 -8.30 33.99
N VAL A 22 -23.21 -8.59 33.23
CA VAL A 22 -21.98 -9.11 33.84
C VAL A 22 -20.80 -8.93 32.88
N ASP A 23 -20.05 -7.84 33.05
CA ASP A 23 -18.73 -7.63 32.45
C ASP A 23 -17.67 -7.72 33.57
N LEU A 24 -17.74 -8.81 34.34
CA LEU A 24 -17.03 -8.96 35.61
C LEU A 24 -15.67 -9.66 35.48
N PHE A 25 -15.40 -10.31 34.34
CA PHE A 25 -14.22 -11.15 34.16
C PHE A 25 -13.58 -10.95 32.80
N SER A 26 -12.24 -10.85 32.78
CA SER A 26 -11.47 -10.66 31.55
C SER A 26 -11.31 -11.93 30.70
N SER A 27 -11.45 -13.11 31.30
CA SER A 27 -11.28 -14.40 30.61
C SER A 27 -12.61 -15.14 30.44
N LEU A 28 -12.85 -15.60 29.22
CA LEU A 28 -14.05 -16.33 28.80
C LEU A 28 -14.20 -17.65 29.58
N LYS A 29 -13.07 -18.31 29.87
CA LYS A 29 -13.03 -19.52 30.71
C LYS A 29 -13.46 -19.24 32.15
N LEU A 30 -13.05 -18.08 32.68
CA LEU A 30 -13.33 -17.71 34.06
C LEU A 30 -14.79 -17.27 34.23
N GLU A 31 -15.34 -16.56 33.25
CA GLU A 31 -16.77 -16.24 33.17
C GLU A 31 -17.64 -17.51 33.12
N LEU A 32 -17.30 -18.47 32.24
CA LEU A 32 -17.99 -19.76 32.15
C LEU A 32 -17.87 -20.57 33.45
N SER A 33 -16.70 -20.57 34.07
CA SER A 33 -16.48 -21.27 35.35
C SER A 33 -17.30 -20.64 36.47
N ALA A 34 -17.32 -19.30 36.57
CA ALA A 34 -18.13 -18.58 37.54
C ALA A 34 -19.62 -18.84 37.34
N LEU A 35 -20.09 -18.88 36.09
CA LEU A 35 -21.46 -19.25 35.76
C LEU A 35 -21.83 -20.65 36.26
N ILE A 36 -20.99 -21.65 36.01
CA ILE A 36 -21.24 -23.02 36.44
C ILE A 36 -21.31 -23.08 37.97
N VAL A 37 -20.41 -22.40 38.66
CA VAL A 37 -20.38 -22.34 40.13
C VAL A 37 -21.64 -21.65 40.67
N ILE A 38 -22.03 -20.49 40.14
CA ILE A 38 -23.21 -19.74 40.57
C ILE A 38 -24.49 -20.54 40.29
N ALA A 39 -24.64 -21.08 39.07
CA ALA A 39 -25.82 -21.87 38.70
C ALA A 39 -25.96 -23.12 39.59
N THR A 40 -24.85 -23.79 39.90
CA THR A 40 -24.81 -24.96 40.79
C THR A 40 -25.14 -24.59 42.23
N ALA A 41 -24.58 -23.48 42.74
CA ALA A 41 -24.86 -22.98 44.09
C ALA A 41 -26.33 -22.56 44.26
N VAL A 42 -26.90 -21.87 43.26
CA VAL A 42 -28.32 -21.48 43.23
C VAL A 42 -29.21 -22.71 43.16
N ALA A 43 -28.90 -23.68 42.29
CA ALA A 43 -29.65 -24.93 42.20
C ALA A 43 -29.63 -25.70 43.53
N PHE A 44 -28.46 -25.80 44.18
CA PHE A 44 -28.30 -26.43 45.48
C PHE A 44 -29.10 -25.71 46.57
N ALA A 45 -28.97 -24.39 46.68
CA ALA A 45 -29.70 -23.59 47.67
C ALA A 45 -31.22 -23.70 47.47
N MET A 46 -31.69 -23.63 46.22
CA MET A 46 -33.09 -23.78 45.86
C MET A 46 -33.61 -25.20 46.21
N CYS A 47 -32.84 -26.24 45.90
CA CYS A 47 -33.21 -27.61 46.21
C CYS A 47 -33.31 -27.83 47.73
N TRP A 48 -32.30 -27.38 48.48
CA TRP A 48 -32.29 -27.43 49.93
C TRP A 48 -33.48 -26.68 50.53
N PHE A 49 -33.78 -25.48 50.03
CA PHE A 49 -34.91 -24.67 50.48
C PHE A 49 -36.26 -25.37 50.25
N LEU A 50 -36.50 -25.90 49.05
CA LEU A 50 -37.74 -26.61 48.72
C LEU A 50 -37.96 -27.85 49.60
N LEU A 51 -36.90 -28.65 49.81
CA LEU A 51 -36.96 -29.82 50.68
C LEU A 51 -37.23 -29.43 52.14
N LYS A 52 -36.65 -28.31 52.62
CA LYS A 52 -36.88 -27.81 53.98
C LYS A 52 -38.33 -27.39 54.22
N PHE A 53 -39.02 -26.89 53.19
CA PHE A 53 -40.45 -26.54 53.23
C PHE A 53 -41.40 -27.73 53.00
N GLY A 54 -40.89 -28.96 52.97
CA GLY A 54 -41.70 -30.18 52.86
C GLY A 54 -42.19 -30.50 51.45
N TRP A 55 -41.62 -29.88 50.41
CA TRP A 55 -41.94 -30.24 49.03
C TRP A 55 -41.36 -31.61 48.69
N SER A 56 -42.11 -32.41 47.90
CA SER A 56 -41.64 -33.70 47.41
C SER A 56 -40.42 -33.53 46.50
N GLY A 57 -39.42 -34.41 46.65
CA GLY A 57 -38.20 -34.40 45.83
C GLY A 57 -38.50 -34.52 44.32
N TRP A 58 -39.60 -35.19 43.96
CA TRP A 58 -40.06 -35.32 42.58
C TRP A 58 -40.50 -33.99 41.94
N ILE A 59 -40.87 -32.99 42.75
CA ILE A 59 -41.24 -31.64 42.29
C ILE A 59 -40.03 -30.71 42.40
N ALA A 60 -39.24 -30.84 43.47
CA ALA A 60 -38.09 -29.98 43.72
C ALA A 60 -36.96 -30.15 42.68
N MET A 61 -36.67 -31.38 42.26
CA MET A 61 -35.63 -31.68 41.26
C MET A 61 -35.89 -31.05 39.88
N PRO A 62 -37.05 -31.26 39.22
CA PRO A 62 -37.29 -30.63 37.91
C PRO A 62 -37.36 -29.10 38.00
N LEU A 63 -37.88 -28.54 39.10
CA LEU A 63 -37.97 -27.08 39.27
C LEU A 63 -36.58 -26.44 39.39
N THR A 64 -35.68 -27.04 40.17
CA THR A 64 -34.29 -26.56 40.32
C THR A 64 -33.49 -26.72 39.03
N LEU A 65 -33.70 -27.83 38.30
CA LEU A 65 -33.08 -28.04 36.98
C LEU A 65 -33.54 -26.98 35.97
N ALA A 66 -34.85 -26.68 35.93
CA ALA A 66 -35.40 -25.65 35.05
C ALA A 66 -34.79 -24.26 35.35
N LEU A 67 -34.61 -23.92 36.63
CA LEU A 67 -33.97 -22.68 37.04
C LEU A 67 -32.50 -22.60 36.59
N ALA A 68 -31.73 -23.68 36.81
CA ALA A 68 -30.33 -23.75 36.40
C ALA A 68 -30.16 -23.63 34.89
N LEU A 69 -31.01 -24.31 34.11
CA LEU A 69 -31.04 -24.19 32.65
C LEU A 69 -31.41 -22.77 32.20
N GLY A 70 -32.37 -22.13 32.87
CA GLY A 70 -32.75 -20.73 32.59
C GLY A 70 -31.61 -19.75 32.79
N ILE A 71 -30.88 -19.85 33.91
CA ILE A 71 -29.69 -19.03 34.19
C ILE A 71 -28.62 -19.27 33.12
N THR A 72 -28.33 -20.53 32.81
CA THR A 72 -27.30 -20.91 31.83
C THR A 72 -27.64 -20.38 30.42
N TYR A 73 -28.89 -20.53 29.98
CA TYR A 73 -29.35 -20.06 28.68
C TYR A 73 -29.24 -18.54 28.54
N PHE A 74 -29.63 -17.80 29.59
CA PHE A 74 -29.60 -16.34 29.57
C PHE A 74 -28.17 -15.79 29.42
N PHE A 75 -27.21 -16.35 30.15
CA PHE A 75 -25.80 -15.97 30.05
C PHE A 75 -25.14 -16.46 28.75
N SER A 76 -25.42 -17.69 28.30
CA SER A 76 -24.90 -18.22 27.03
C SER A 76 -25.22 -17.31 25.84
N ARG A 77 -26.40 -16.67 25.86
CA ARG A 77 -26.80 -15.67 24.86
C ARG A 77 -25.92 -14.42 24.89
N GLY A 78 -25.41 -14.03 26.06
CA GLY A 78 -24.48 -12.92 26.23
C GLY A 78 -23.12 -13.17 25.58
N THR A 79 -22.56 -14.35 25.76
CA THR A 79 -21.23 -14.72 25.26
C THR A 79 -21.23 -15.13 23.78
N THR A 80 -22.30 -15.77 23.30
CA THR A 80 -22.35 -16.32 21.92
C THR A 80 -22.75 -15.28 20.87
N ALA A 81 -23.50 -14.23 21.25
CA ALA A 81 -23.98 -13.22 20.30
C ALA A 81 -22.86 -12.47 19.54
N PRO A 82 -21.78 -11.98 20.18
CA PRO A 82 -20.66 -11.33 19.50
C PRO A 82 -19.93 -12.25 18.51
N LEU A 83 -19.77 -13.54 18.85
CA LEU A 83 -19.14 -14.51 17.96
C LEU A 83 -19.96 -14.75 16.69
N ARG A 84 -21.30 -14.77 16.83
CA ARG A 84 -22.19 -14.85 15.67
C ARG A 84 -22.09 -13.61 14.79
N GLN A 85 -21.96 -12.42 15.40
CA GLN A 85 -21.75 -11.19 14.66
C GLN A 85 -20.42 -11.20 13.91
N MET A 86 -19.31 -11.63 14.54
CA MET A 86 -18.01 -11.77 13.87
C MET A 86 -18.09 -12.69 12.66
N ARG A 87 -18.80 -13.82 12.78
CA ARG A 87 -19.06 -14.72 11.65
C ARG A 87 -19.81 -14.00 10.53
N ASP A 88 -20.88 -13.29 10.86
CA ASP A 88 -21.71 -12.60 9.86
C ASP A 88 -20.91 -11.47 9.16
N VAL A 89 -20.00 -10.79 9.88
CA VAL A 89 -19.08 -9.81 9.28
C VAL A 89 -18.04 -10.50 8.39
N ALA A 90 -17.46 -11.62 8.84
CA ALA A 90 -16.51 -12.39 8.03
C ALA A 90 -17.14 -12.92 6.74
N GLU A 91 -18.41 -13.34 6.78
CA GLU A 91 -19.18 -13.76 5.60
C GLU A 91 -19.40 -12.58 4.64
N ALA A 92 -19.75 -11.40 5.15
CA ALA A 92 -19.84 -10.19 4.32
C ALA A 92 -18.50 -9.78 3.68
N MET A 93 -17.38 -9.97 4.39
CA MET A 93 -16.03 -9.73 3.85
C MET A 93 -15.65 -10.75 2.78
N ALA A 94 -16.04 -12.02 2.95
CA ALA A 94 -15.85 -13.04 1.93
C ALA A 94 -16.61 -12.70 0.63
N ASP A 95 -17.77 -12.03 0.76
CA ASP A 95 -18.54 -11.48 -0.36
C ASP A 95 -18.00 -10.14 -0.89
N GLY A 96 -16.90 -9.62 -0.32
CA GLY A 96 -16.19 -8.42 -0.76
C GLY A 96 -16.67 -7.10 -0.15
N ASP A 97 -17.52 -7.12 0.89
CA ASP A 97 -17.93 -5.93 1.64
C ASP A 97 -17.01 -5.70 2.86
N TYR A 98 -15.87 -5.07 2.62
CA TYR A 98 -14.89 -4.75 3.66
C TYR A 98 -15.26 -3.54 4.51
N THR A 99 -16.44 -2.93 4.34
CA THR A 99 -16.86 -1.75 5.14
C THR A 99 -17.57 -2.14 6.44
N VAL A 100 -18.00 -3.39 6.54
CA VAL A 100 -18.71 -3.90 7.71
C VAL A 100 -17.73 -4.07 8.88
N ARG A 101 -18.18 -3.76 10.09
CA ARG A 101 -17.39 -3.88 11.32
C ARG A 101 -18.16 -4.63 12.39
N VAL A 102 -17.41 -5.26 13.28
CA VAL A 102 -17.96 -5.85 14.51
C VAL A 102 -18.26 -4.71 15.46
N ASP A 103 -19.53 -4.57 15.82
CA ASP A 103 -19.96 -3.61 16.83
C ASP A 103 -19.53 -4.11 18.20
N ILE A 104 -18.67 -3.33 18.85
CA ILE A 104 -18.19 -3.61 20.19
C ILE A 104 -18.48 -2.45 21.10
N ASP A 105 -18.91 -2.79 22.30
CA ASP A 105 -18.91 -1.85 23.40
C ASP A 105 -17.46 -1.44 23.69
N GLN A 106 -17.18 -0.14 23.66
CA GLN A 106 -15.82 0.39 23.81
C GLN A 106 -15.25 0.09 25.19
N ASP A 107 -16.14 -0.08 26.18
CA ASP A 107 -15.78 -0.38 27.57
C ASP A 107 -15.52 -1.89 27.80
N ARG A 108 -15.64 -2.73 26.77
CA ARG A 108 -15.43 -4.17 26.87
C ARG A 108 -13.95 -4.55 26.79
N HIS A 109 -13.42 -5.06 27.92
CA HIS A 109 -12.00 -5.38 28.10
C HIS A 109 -11.72 -6.89 28.23
N ASP A 110 -12.66 -7.76 27.88
CA ASP A 110 -12.47 -9.21 27.87
C ASP A 110 -11.79 -9.74 26.59
N GLU A 111 -11.47 -11.04 26.58
CA GLU A 111 -10.89 -11.76 25.44
C GLU A 111 -11.70 -11.58 24.14
N VAL A 112 -13.03 -11.51 24.24
CA VAL A 112 -13.91 -11.32 23.08
C VAL A 112 -13.80 -9.90 22.53
N GLY A 113 -13.72 -8.89 23.40
CA GLY A 113 -13.48 -7.51 23.03
C GLY A 113 -12.10 -7.32 22.38
N GLN A 114 -11.07 -7.99 22.89
CA GLN A 114 -9.75 -7.98 22.26
C GLN A 114 -9.77 -8.61 20.87
N LEU A 115 -10.40 -9.78 20.71
CA LEU A 115 -10.56 -10.43 19.41
C LEU A 115 -11.29 -9.54 18.41
N ALA A 116 -12.35 -8.86 18.84
CA ALA A 116 -13.10 -7.96 18.00
C ALA A 116 -12.29 -6.73 17.54
N ARG A 117 -11.45 -6.18 18.41
CA ARG A 117 -10.53 -5.08 18.04
C ARG A 117 -9.54 -5.54 16.98
N SER A 118 -8.85 -6.66 17.19
CA SER A 118 -7.93 -7.22 16.20
C SER A 118 -8.62 -7.60 14.89
N PHE A 119 -9.86 -8.08 14.95
CA PHE A 119 -10.66 -8.36 13.76
C PHE A 119 -11.01 -7.07 12.99
N ASN A 120 -11.40 -6.00 13.69
CA ASN A 120 -11.70 -4.71 13.07
C ASN A 120 -10.44 -4.02 12.50
N GLU A 121 -9.28 -4.24 13.10
CA GLU A 121 -7.98 -3.80 12.58
C GLU A 121 -7.65 -4.49 11.26
N MET A 122 -7.70 -5.83 11.23
CA MET A 122 -7.55 -6.63 10.01
C MET A 122 -8.54 -6.22 8.92
N ALA A 123 -9.80 -5.97 9.29
CA ALA A 123 -10.83 -5.45 8.38
C ALA A 123 -10.45 -4.10 7.77
N GLY A 124 -9.84 -3.21 8.57
CA GLY A 124 -9.35 -1.91 8.11
C GLY A 124 -8.18 -2.04 7.13
N GLU A 125 -7.22 -2.92 7.41
CA GLU A 125 -6.12 -3.22 6.50
C GLU A 125 -6.62 -3.77 5.16
N LEU A 126 -7.59 -4.70 5.21
CA LEU A 126 -8.16 -5.29 4.00
C LEU A 126 -8.96 -4.28 3.17
N GLU A 127 -9.74 -3.42 3.82
CA GLU A 127 -10.43 -2.30 3.14
C GLU A 127 -9.42 -1.34 2.50
N HIS A 128 -8.34 -1.02 3.20
CA HIS A 128 -7.29 -0.15 2.68
C HIS A 128 -6.60 -0.77 1.46
N ALA A 129 -6.24 -2.05 1.53
CA ALA A 129 -5.65 -2.79 0.43
C ALA A 129 -6.57 -2.84 -0.80
N ASP A 130 -7.86 -3.15 -0.62
CA ASP A 130 -8.80 -3.19 -1.74
C ASP A 130 -9.07 -1.80 -2.34
N LYS A 131 -9.09 -0.75 -1.51
CA LYS A 131 -9.16 0.64 -1.99
C LYS A 131 -7.94 0.99 -2.84
N MET A 132 -6.72 0.70 -2.36
CA MET A 132 -5.50 0.93 -3.12
C MET A 132 -5.51 0.19 -4.46
N ARG A 133 -5.95 -1.07 -4.47
CA ARG A 133 -6.11 -1.87 -5.70
C ARG A 133 -7.08 -1.23 -6.69
N ARG A 134 -8.25 -0.77 -6.22
CA ARG A 134 -9.25 -0.11 -7.07
C ARG A 134 -8.75 1.22 -7.61
N ASP A 135 -8.13 2.04 -6.77
CA ASP A 135 -7.54 3.32 -7.15
C ASP A 135 -6.44 3.12 -8.19
N MET A 136 -5.61 2.08 -8.03
CA MET A 136 -4.60 1.69 -9.02
C MET A 136 -5.24 1.33 -10.36
N ILE A 137 -6.24 0.45 -10.39
CA ILE A 137 -6.92 0.06 -11.63
C ILE A 137 -7.55 1.27 -12.33
N ALA A 138 -8.18 2.17 -11.56
CA ALA A 138 -8.80 3.38 -12.09
C ALA A 138 -7.76 4.32 -12.71
N ASN A 139 -6.66 4.57 -11.99
CA ASN A 139 -5.56 5.43 -12.47
C ASN A 139 -4.90 4.85 -13.71
N VAL A 140 -4.58 3.54 -13.71
CA VAL A 140 -4.03 2.85 -14.88
C VAL A 140 -4.93 2.98 -16.09
N SER A 141 -6.24 2.77 -15.90
CA SER A 141 -7.21 2.89 -16.99
C SER A 141 -7.27 4.30 -17.55
N HIS A 142 -7.18 5.33 -16.70
CA HIS A 142 -7.16 6.72 -17.13
C HIS A 142 -5.90 7.06 -17.93
N GLU A 143 -4.74 6.64 -17.43
CA GLU A 143 -3.43 6.96 -18.00
C GLU A 143 -3.14 6.19 -19.29
N LEU A 144 -3.75 5.01 -19.48
CA LEU A 144 -3.74 4.32 -20.78
C LEU A 144 -4.72 4.97 -21.77
N ARG A 145 -5.89 5.42 -21.31
CA ARG A 145 -6.93 5.96 -22.20
C ARG A 145 -6.45 7.20 -22.96
N THR A 146 -5.81 8.15 -22.29
CA THR A 146 -5.37 9.42 -22.90
C THR A 146 -4.42 9.22 -24.10
N PRO A 147 -3.27 8.53 -23.97
CA PRO A 147 -2.35 8.32 -25.10
C PRO A 147 -2.97 7.42 -26.18
N VAL A 148 -3.79 6.44 -25.82
CA VAL A 148 -4.49 5.59 -26.80
C VAL A 148 -5.49 6.42 -27.62
N SER A 149 -6.30 7.27 -26.99
CA SER A 149 -7.23 8.15 -27.70
C SER A 149 -6.50 9.17 -28.58
N ALA A 150 -5.36 9.71 -28.12
CA ALA A 150 -4.54 10.63 -28.92
C ALA A 150 -3.92 9.93 -30.15
N LEU A 151 -3.38 8.72 -29.96
CA LEU A 151 -2.88 7.88 -31.05
C LEU A 151 -3.98 7.55 -32.06
N GLN A 152 -5.16 7.14 -31.56
CA GLN A 152 -6.30 6.81 -32.40
C GLN A 152 -6.73 8.02 -33.24
N ALA A 153 -6.87 9.20 -32.63
CA ALA A 153 -7.23 10.42 -33.35
C ALA A 153 -6.19 10.81 -34.41
N MET A 154 -4.89 10.66 -34.13
CA MET A 154 -3.82 10.90 -35.11
C MET A 154 -3.94 9.96 -36.31
N VAL A 155 -4.10 8.66 -36.06
CA VAL A 155 -4.20 7.64 -37.11
C VAL A 155 -5.50 7.80 -37.91
N GLU A 156 -6.63 8.10 -37.27
CA GLU A 156 -7.91 8.39 -37.94
C GLU A 156 -7.80 9.61 -38.86
N ASN A 157 -7.22 10.72 -38.39
CA ASN A 157 -7.00 11.90 -39.21
C ASN A 157 -6.10 11.62 -40.43
N MET A 158 -5.12 10.73 -40.29
CA MET A 158 -4.26 10.30 -41.40
C MET A 158 -5.01 9.42 -42.39
N ALA A 159 -5.85 8.50 -41.89
CA ALA A 159 -6.66 7.63 -42.72
C ALA A 159 -7.74 8.40 -43.51
N ASP A 160 -8.33 9.42 -42.90
CA ASP A 160 -9.34 10.31 -43.51
C ASP A 160 -8.72 11.36 -44.45
N GLY A 161 -7.38 11.43 -44.54
CA GLY A 161 -6.66 12.39 -45.39
C GLY A 161 -6.67 13.82 -44.86
N VAL A 162 -7.09 14.03 -43.61
CA VAL A 162 -7.04 15.33 -42.92
C VAL A 162 -5.59 15.72 -42.59
N THR A 163 -4.74 14.74 -42.27
CA THR A 163 -3.32 14.93 -41.95
C THR A 163 -2.45 14.01 -42.82
N GLU A 164 -1.36 14.54 -43.40
CA GLU A 164 -0.46 13.70 -44.20
C GLU A 164 0.46 12.82 -43.33
N PRO A 165 0.80 11.60 -43.79
CA PRO A 165 1.77 10.72 -43.14
C PRO A 165 3.21 11.17 -43.36
N THR A 166 3.57 12.28 -42.72
CA THR A 166 4.93 12.79 -42.70
C THR A 166 5.82 11.97 -41.75
N PRO A 167 7.15 11.94 -41.96
CA PRO A 167 8.08 11.29 -41.03
C PRO A 167 7.91 11.75 -39.58
N ALA A 168 7.66 13.05 -39.35
CA ALA A 168 7.45 13.60 -38.02
C ALA A 168 6.18 13.06 -37.33
N ASN A 169 5.08 12.88 -38.08
CA ASN A 169 3.85 12.31 -37.52
C ASN A 169 4.02 10.82 -37.18
N LEU A 170 4.74 10.07 -38.02
CA LEU A 170 5.06 8.66 -37.76
C LEU A 170 6.00 8.50 -36.56
N GLU A 171 6.97 9.38 -36.40
CA GLU A 171 7.87 9.42 -35.24
C GLU A 171 7.11 9.75 -33.95
N SER A 172 6.13 10.65 -34.01
CA SER A 172 5.23 10.94 -32.88
C SER A 172 4.40 9.70 -32.48
N ILE A 173 3.87 8.95 -33.45
CA ILE A 173 3.17 7.69 -33.21
C ILE A 173 4.10 6.64 -32.57
N LEU A 174 5.31 6.49 -33.09
CA LEU A 174 6.31 5.57 -32.54
C LEU A 174 6.66 5.93 -31.10
N THR A 175 6.90 7.21 -30.83
CA THR A 175 7.20 7.73 -29.49
C THR A 175 6.06 7.45 -28.51
N GLN A 176 4.80 7.67 -28.91
CA GLN A 176 3.64 7.36 -28.06
C GLN A 176 3.46 5.85 -27.83
N THR A 177 3.76 5.02 -28.82
CA THR A 177 3.71 3.56 -28.70
C THR A 177 4.80 3.02 -27.76
N GLN A 178 6.00 3.59 -27.83
CA GLN A 178 7.09 3.29 -26.90
C GLN A 178 6.69 3.63 -25.46
N ARG A 179 6.12 4.83 -25.25
CA ARG A 179 5.60 5.26 -23.94
C ARG A 179 4.53 4.33 -23.37
N LEU A 180 3.61 3.84 -24.21
CA LEU A 180 2.62 2.85 -23.80
C LEU A 180 3.27 1.52 -23.40
N SER A 181 4.30 1.09 -24.14
CA SER A 181 5.04 -0.14 -23.84
C SER A 181 5.77 -0.04 -22.49
N ASP A 182 6.41 1.10 -22.22
CA ASP A 182 7.09 1.37 -20.95
C ASP A 182 6.10 1.37 -19.77
N LEU A 183 4.92 1.96 -19.95
CA LEU A 183 3.85 1.95 -18.94
C LEU A 183 3.35 0.52 -18.68
N ILE A 184 3.16 -0.30 -19.72
CA ILE A 184 2.76 -1.70 -19.56
C ILE A 184 3.83 -2.51 -18.83
N ALA A 185 5.10 -2.36 -19.21
CA ALA A 185 6.22 -3.04 -18.56
C ALA A 185 6.28 -2.71 -17.06
N PHE A 186 6.12 -1.44 -16.71
CA PHE A 186 6.04 -0.99 -15.33
C PHE A 186 4.88 -1.64 -14.54
N LEU A 187 3.70 -1.74 -15.15
CA LEU A 187 2.55 -2.38 -14.49
C LEU A 187 2.74 -3.87 -14.27
N LEU A 188 3.42 -4.55 -15.20
CA LEU A 188 3.78 -5.96 -15.05
C LEU A 188 4.82 -6.16 -13.96
N ASP A 189 5.85 -5.31 -13.90
CA ASP A 189 6.87 -5.36 -12.85
C ASP A 189 6.27 -5.11 -11.46
N LEU A 190 5.34 -4.17 -11.36
CA LEU A 190 4.60 -3.91 -10.13
C LEU A 190 3.73 -5.10 -9.70
N SER A 191 2.99 -5.70 -10.63
CA SER A 191 2.17 -6.90 -10.36
C SER A 191 3.02 -8.06 -9.84
N ARG A 192 4.21 -8.26 -10.42
CA ARG A 192 5.18 -9.26 -9.95
C ARG A 192 5.69 -8.96 -8.54
N MET A 193 5.92 -7.69 -8.21
CA MET A 193 6.33 -7.29 -6.86
C MET A 193 5.22 -7.53 -5.83
N GLU A 194 3.98 -7.12 -6.09
CA GLU A 194 2.85 -7.34 -5.15
C GLU A 194 2.63 -8.84 -4.90
N ALA A 195 2.97 -9.68 -5.88
CA ALA A 195 2.96 -11.14 -5.75
C ALA A 195 4.22 -11.72 -5.06
N GLY A 196 5.18 -10.90 -4.64
CA GLY A 196 6.46 -11.33 -4.07
C GLY A 196 7.36 -12.10 -5.06
N ALA A 197 7.10 -11.97 -6.36
CA ALA A 197 7.67 -12.79 -7.42
C ALA A 197 8.80 -12.09 -8.22
N ALA A 198 9.26 -10.91 -7.77
CA ALA A 198 10.39 -10.23 -8.42
C ALA A 198 11.72 -10.90 -8.00
N SER A 199 12.22 -11.83 -8.81
CA SER A 199 13.58 -12.34 -8.67
C SER A 199 14.57 -11.30 -9.21
N LEU A 200 15.48 -10.81 -8.38
CA LEU A 200 16.60 -9.98 -8.80
C LEU A 200 17.72 -10.86 -9.36
N ASN A 201 18.34 -10.44 -10.47
CA ASN A 201 19.59 -11.01 -10.92
C ASN A 201 20.76 -10.25 -10.28
N ILE A 202 21.22 -10.72 -9.12
CA ILE A 202 22.27 -10.03 -8.36
C ILE A 202 23.65 -10.36 -8.90
N GLU A 203 24.36 -9.32 -9.31
CA GLU A 203 25.74 -9.40 -9.78
C GLU A 203 26.62 -8.40 -9.03
N LYS A 204 27.91 -8.71 -8.92
CA LYS A 204 28.91 -7.80 -8.36
C LYS A 204 29.60 -7.03 -9.49
N PHE A 205 29.58 -5.71 -9.40
CA PHE A 205 30.14 -4.83 -10.43
C PHE A 205 30.88 -3.62 -9.81
N ASN A 206 31.59 -2.87 -10.65
CA ASN A 206 32.21 -1.60 -10.30
C ASN A 206 31.18 -0.47 -10.48
N PHE A 207 30.97 0.33 -9.43
CA PHE A 207 29.91 1.33 -9.43
C PHE A 207 30.22 2.55 -10.32
N ALA A 208 31.49 2.94 -10.43
CA ALA A 208 31.91 4.03 -11.31
C ALA A 208 31.70 3.66 -12.78
N ASP A 209 32.17 2.48 -13.21
CA ASP A 209 31.99 1.99 -14.58
C ASP A 209 30.49 1.89 -14.94
N PHE A 210 29.69 1.36 -14.01
CA PHE A 210 28.24 1.25 -14.16
C PHE A 210 27.54 2.62 -14.33
N LEU A 211 27.94 3.63 -13.55
CA LEU A 211 27.38 4.98 -13.67
C LEU A 211 27.77 5.62 -15.01
N ASP A 212 29.03 5.50 -15.42
CA ASP A 212 29.51 6.03 -16.69
C ASP A 212 28.72 5.42 -17.87
N GLU A 213 28.55 4.10 -17.91
CA GLU A 213 27.72 3.43 -18.94
C GLU A 213 26.23 3.83 -18.89
N THR A 214 25.75 4.29 -17.74
CA THR A 214 24.36 4.75 -17.57
C THR A 214 24.19 6.19 -18.04
N ILE A 215 25.24 7.01 -17.91
CA ILE A 215 25.24 8.44 -18.22
C ILE A 215 25.53 8.69 -19.71
N GLU A 216 26.42 7.92 -20.33
CA GLU A 216 26.84 8.11 -21.74
C GLU A 216 25.66 8.22 -22.72
N PRO A 217 24.62 7.34 -22.68
CA PRO A 217 23.46 7.48 -23.57
C PRO A 217 22.64 8.75 -23.33
N LEU A 218 22.61 9.23 -22.08
CA LEU A 218 21.88 10.45 -21.69
C LEU A 218 22.59 11.71 -22.17
N GLU A 219 23.91 11.76 -22.10
CA GLU A 219 24.72 12.85 -22.67
C GLU A 219 24.52 12.97 -24.18
N ILE A 220 24.52 11.84 -24.89
CA ILE A 220 24.29 11.81 -26.34
C ILE A 220 22.88 12.33 -26.67
N ALA A 221 21.86 11.89 -25.91
CA ALA A 221 20.48 12.33 -26.10
C ALA A 221 20.27 13.81 -25.76
N ASP A 222 21.06 14.37 -24.85
CA ASP A 222 21.00 15.77 -24.43
C ASP A 222 21.85 16.73 -25.28
N GLY A 223 22.60 16.23 -26.27
CA GLY A 223 23.47 17.05 -27.12
C GLY A 223 22.79 18.26 -27.83
N GLY A 224 21.45 18.33 -27.83
CA GLY A 224 20.68 19.50 -28.27
C GLY A 224 20.50 20.63 -27.24
N HIS A 225 20.61 20.36 -25.94
CA HIS A 225 20.43 21.34 -24.84
C HIS A 225 21.76 21.76 -24.19
N ALA A 226 22.84 21.04 -24.49
CA ALA A 226 24.21 21.35 -24.07
C ALA A 226 24.40 21.43 -22.55
N HIS A 227 23.75 20.56 -21.77
CA HIS A 227 24.07 20.42 -20.35
C HIS A 227 25.48 19.83 -20.16
N ASP A 228 26.10 20.19 -19.04
CA ASP A 228 27.42 19.69 -18.65
C ASP A 228 27.25 18.71 -17.47
N ILE A 229 27.51 17.42 -17.67
CA ILE A 229 27.35 16.42 -16.60
C ILE A 229 28.71 16.21 -15.94
N HIS A 230 28.80 16.59 -14.66
CA HIS A 230 30.00 16.41 -13.86
C HIS A 230 29.83 15.27 -12.89
N VAL A 231 30.60 14.20 -13.09
CA VAL A 231 30.56 12.98 -12.29
C VAL A 231 31.77 12.93 -11.36
N THR A 232 31.53 12.73 -10.06
CA THR A 232 32.56 12.53 -9.04
C THR A 232 32.25 11.24 -8.30
N VAL A 233 32.97 10.16 -8.65
CA VAL A 233 32.79 8.83 -8.05
C VAL A 233 34.17 8.19 -7.84
N PRO A 234 34.49 7.71 -6.63
CA PRO A 234 35.70 6.93 -6.40
C PRO A 234 35.69 5.63 -7.22
N ALA A 235 36.80 5.35 -7.92
CA ALA A 235 36.90 4.24 -8.86
C ALA A 235 36.92 2.85 -8.19
N ASP A 236 37.07 2.78 -6.87
CA ASP A 236 37.19 1.55 -6.09
C ASP A 236 35.87 1.08 -5.45
N ILE A 237 34.77 1.80 -5.66
CA ILE A 237 33.45 1.40 -5.16
C ILE A 237 32.94 0.19 -5.94
N SER A 238 32.69 -0.90 -5.23
CA SER A 238 32.06 -2.12 -5.76
C SER A 238 30.73 -2.39 -5.08
N MET A 239 29.72 -2.78 -5.85
CA MET A 239 28.34 -2.97 -5.42
C MET A 239 27.80 -4.32 -5.87
N GLU A 240 26.87 -4.89 -5.11
CA GLU A 240 26.05 -6.05 -5.49
C GLU A 240 24.60 -5.62 -5.77
N GLY A 241 24.09 -5.95 -6.95
CA GLY A 241 22.73 -5.56 -7.34
C GLY A 241 22.35 -6.06 -8.72
N ASP A 242 21.09 -5.82 -9.08
CA ASP A 242 20.57 -6.06 -10.43
C ASP A 242 20.85 -4.82 -11.28
N GLN A 243 21.83 -4.94 -12.17
CA GLN A 243 22.31 -3.83 -12.99
C GLN A 243 21.21 -3.23 -13.87
N ASP A 244 20.26 -4.03 -14.38
CA ASP A 244 19.19 -3.52 -15.24
C ASP A 244 18.22 -2.62 -14.45
N ARG A 245 17.87 -3.05 -13.24
CA ARG A 245 16.98 -2.30 -12.34
C ARG A 245 17.66 -1.06 -11.77
N LEU A 246 18.93 -1.16 -11.41
CA LEU A 246 19.71 0.00 -10.97
C LEU A 246 19.90 0.99 -12.12
N ARG A 247 20.18 0.53 -13.35
CA ARG A 247 20.30 1.40 -14.53
C ARG A 247 18.99 2.17 -14.74
N GLN A 248 17.86 1.49 -14.63
CA GLN A 248 16.54 2.11 -14.68
C GLN A 248 16.33 3.18 -13.59
N LEU A 249 16.80 2.95 -12.35
CA LEU A 249 16.78 3.94 -11.27
C LEU A 249 17.57 5.20 -11.65
N PHE A 250 18.85 5.04 -11.99
CA PHE A 250 19.73 6.16 -12.26
C PHE A 250 19.33 6.91 -13.53
N THR A 251 18.98 6.20 -14.61
CA THR A 251 18.45 6.82 -15.84
C THR A 251 17.24 7.70 -15.55
N ASN A 252 16.28 7.23 -14.73
CA ASN A 252 15.08 8.01 -14.40
C ASN A 252 15.40 9.27 -13.60
N ILE A 253 16.33 9.20 -12.64
CA ILE A 253 16.70 10.36 -11.81
C ILE A 253 17.51 11.37 -12.62
N ILE A 254 18.52 10.91 -13.37
CA ILE A 254 19.41 11.78 -14.15
C ILE A 254 18.65 12.42 -15.32
N ALA A 255 17.81 11.67 -16.03
CA ALA A 255 16.96 12.23 -17.08
C ALA A 255 15.98 13.27 -16.51
N ASN A 256 15.47 13.07 -15.29
CA ASN A 256 14.64 14.06 -14.61
C ASN A 256 15.43 15.32 -14.26
N ALA A 257 16.67 15.18 -13.78
CA ALA A 257 17.58 16.29 -13.51
C ALA A 257 17.88 17.13 -14.76
N LEU A 258 18.21 16.49 -15.89
CA LEU A 258 18.44 17.15 -17.19
C LEU A 258 17.19 17.89 -17.66
N LYS A 259 16.03 17.21 -17.68
CA LYS A 259 14.77 17.77 -18.15
C LYS A 259 14.31 19.01 -17.37
N HIS A 260 14.61 19.06 -16.08
CA HIS A 260 14.20 20.14 -15.18
C HIS A 260 15.32 21.15 -14.89
N SER A 261 16.39 21.09 -15.67
CA SER A 261 17.46 22.09 -15.69
C SER A 261 17.28 23.02 -16.89
N ALA A 262 17.88 24.21 -16.81
CA ALA A 262 17.90 25.12 -17.95
C ALA A 262 19.04 24.74 -18.89
N ASP A 263 18.84 24.90 -20.20
CA ASP A 263 19.87 24.63 -21.22
C ASP A 263 21.21 25.30 -20.87
N GLY A 264 22.31 24.60 -21.10
CA GLY A 264 23.66 25.08 -20.79
C GLY A 264 24.04 25.09 -19.31
N THR A 265 23.23 24.51 -18.42
CA THR A 265 23.58 24.35 -17.00
C THR A 265 24.22 22.99 -16.70
N THR A 266 24.90 22.92 -15.56
CA THR A 266 25.59 21.70 -15.11
C THR A 266 24.63 20.79 -14.35
N VAL A 267 24.77 19.47 -14.46
CA VAL A 267 24.18 18.49 -13.53
C VAL A 267 25.33 17.82 -12.79
N LEU A 268 25.31 17.88 -11.46
CA LEU A 268 26.36 17.27 -10.63
C LEU A 268 25.90 15.90 -10.14
N ILE A 269 26.73 14.89 -10.33
CA ILE A 269 26.52 13.54 -9.80
C ILE A 269 27.71 13.24 -8.90
N ASP A 270 27.47 13.14 -7.60
CA ASP A 270 28.49 12.80 -6.61
C ASP A 270 28.11 11.49 -5.93
N ALA A 271 29.04 10.54 -5.84
CA ALA A 271 28.81 9.32 -5.09
C ALA A 271 29.98 8.98 -4.17
N HIS A 272 29.66 8.51 -2.98
CA HIS A 272 30.63 8.07 -1.99
C HIS A 272 30.11 6.86 -1.20
N GLU A 273 31.04 6.13 -0.60
CA GLU A 273 30.73 5.04 0.32
C GLU A 273 30.60 5.58 1.75
N ASP A 274 29.50 5.23 2.45
CA ASP A 274 29.41 5.34 3.90
C ASP A 274 29.81 3.99 4.52
N GLU A 275 31.09 3.86 4.85
CA GLU A 275 31.67 2.64 5.43
C GLU A 275 30.99 2.21 6.73
N ASN A 276 30.41 3.14 7.51
CA ASN A 276 29.78 2.80 8.78
C ASN A 276 28.46 2.05 8.59
N GLN A 277 27.75 2.35 7.51
CA GLN A 277 26.46 1.75 7.19
C GLN A 277 26.56 0.67 6.11
N GLY A 278 27.71 0.57 5.43
CA GLY A 278 27.89 -0.33 4.28
C GLY A 278 26.98 0.06 3.12
N THR A 279 26.78 1.37 2.90
CA THR A 279 25.90 1.92 1.88
C THR A 279 26.68 2.80 0.91
N ILE A 280 26.17 2.92 -0.31
CA ILE A 280 26.62 3.86 -1.33
C ILE A 280 25.59 4.98 -1.37
N VAL A 281 26.05 6.21 -1.17
CA VAL A 281 25.23 7.42 -1.24
C VAL A 281 25.56 8.12 -2.55
N THR A 282 24.54 8.42 -3.35
CA THR A 282 24.67 9.14 -4.61
C THR A 282 23.72 10.33 -4.63
N ASN A 283 24.28 11.53 -4.83
CA ASN A 283 23.55 12.78 -4.94
C ASN A 283 23.53 13.23 -6.39
N VAL A 284 22.33 13.49 -6.92
CA VAL A 284 22.13 14.06 -8.26
C VAL A 284 21.55 15.46 -8.10
N VAL A 285 22.39 16.47 -8.31
CA VAL A 285 22.07 17.88 -8.11
C VAL A 285 21.87 18.57 -9.45
N ASN A 286 20.72 19.21 -9.60
CA ASN A 286 20.41 19.99 -10.79
C ASN A 286 20.13 21.45 -10.41
N PHE A 287 20.75 22.41 -11.10
CA PHE A 287 20.66 23.85 -10.77
C PHE A 287 19.35 24.51 -11.26
N GLY A 288 18.23 23.83 -11.01
CA GLY A 288 16.89 24.26 -11.36
C GLY A 288 16.10 24.84 -10.18
N SER A 289 14.79 24.98 -10.38
CA SER A 289 13.86 25.40 -9.31
C SER A 289 13.82 24.36 -8.18
N GLN A 290 13.91 24.82 -6.93
CA GLN A 290 13.75 23.92 -5.79
C GLN A 290 12.35 23.29 -5.73
N ILE A 291 12.31 22.07 -5.18
CA ILE A 291 11.07 21.36 -4.91
C ILE A 291 10.62 21.72 -3.49
N ALA A 292 9.41 22.29 -3.39
CA ALA A 292 8.81 22.65 -2.12
C ALA A 292 8.73 21.44 -1.17
N LEU A 293 8.99 21.66 0.11
CA LEU A 293 9.04 20.58 1.12
C LEU A 293 7.76 19.74 1.16
N SER A 294 6.59 20.37 0.95
CA SER A 294 5.28 19.71 0.89
C SER A 294 5.16 18.70 -0.26
N ASP A 295 5.89 18.93 -1.35
CA ASP A 295 5.71 18.21 -2.60
C ASP A 295 6.73 17.05 -2.72
N ARG A 296 7.81 17.06 -1.92
CA ARG A 296 8.92 16.09 -2.00
C ARG A 296 8.50 14.64 -1.80
N SER A 297 7.51 14.36 -0.95
CA SER A 297 6.98 13.00 -0.80
C SER A 297 6.03 12.62 -1.93
N ASP A 298 5.31 13.60 -2.47
CA ASP A 298 4.27 13.40 -3.47
C ASP A 298 4.84 13.21 -4.88
N ILE A 299 5.98 13.81 -5.24
CA ILE A 299 6.59 13.64 -6.57
C ILE A 299 7.00 12.20 -6.89
N PHE A 300 7.22 11.37 -5.87
CA PHE A 300 7.50 9.94 -6.04
C PHE A 300 6.23 9.09 -6.17
N ARG A 301 5.05 9.71 -6.01
CA ARG A 301 3.78 9.03 -6.29
C ARG A 301 3.60 8.95 -7.80
N ARG A 302 2.98 7.85 -8.22
CA ARG A 302 2.71 7.57 -9.63
C ARG A 302 1.84 8.67 -10.22
N PHE A 303 2.17 9.07 -11.45
CA PHE A 303 1.40 10.02 -12.25
C PHE A 303 1.33 11.44 -11.67
N VAL A 304 2.14 11.76 -10.66
CA VAL A 304 2.27 13.12 -10.17
C VAL A 304 3.16 13.89 -11.13
N LYS A 305 2.58 14.91 -11.77
CA LYS A 305 3.30 15.90 -12.57
C LYS A 305 3.49 17.15 -11.70
N GLY A 306 4.71 17.69 -11.68
CA GLY A 306 4.98 18.97 -11.01
C GLY A 306 4.11 20.09 -11.57
N LYS A 307 3.74 21.06 -10.73
CA LYS A 307 3.03 22.27 -11.17
C LYS A 307 3.99 23.14 -11.98
N THR A 308 3.98 23.02 -13.30
CA THR A 308 4.69 23.95 -14.17
C THR A 308 3.80 25.12 -14.60
N GLY A 309 4.41 26.28 -14.80
CA GLY A 309 3.71 27.50 -15.25
C GLY A 309 3.10 27.37 -16.66
N PRO A 310 2.22 28.29 -17.06
CA PRO A 310 1.51 28.21 -18.34
C PRO A 310 2.49 28.16 -19.51
N GLY A 311 2.40 27.11 -20.35
CA GLY A 311 3.19 26.97 -21.59
C GLY A 311 4.38 26.01 -21.54
N THR A 312 4.65 25.36 -20.40
CA THR A 312 5.66 24.28 -20.32
C THR A 312 4.96 22.95 -20.05
N GLU A 313 4.52 22.28 -21.12
CA GLU A 313 4.05 20.90 -21.01
C GLU A 313 5.22 20.00 -20.64
N SER A 314 5.34 19.64 -19.36
CA SER A 314 6.26 18.58 -18.92
C SER A 314 5.79 17.27 -19.53
N GLY A 315 6.32 16.92 -20.71
CA GLY A 315 5.93 15.76 -21.52
C GLY A 315 6.29 14.39 -20.93
N GLY A 316 6.46 14.29 -19.61
CA GLY A 316 6.79 13.05 -18.90
C GLY A 316 5.54 12.28 -18.48
N THR A 317 5.67 10.97 -18.33
CA THR A 317 4.60 10.06 -17.89
C THR A 317 4.25 10.20 -16.39
N GLY A 318 5.07 10.92 -15.61
CA GLY A 318 4.93 10.98 -14.14
C GLY A 318 5.25 9.64 -13.46
N LEU A 319 5.87 8.70 -14.18
CA LEU A 319 6.22 7.38 -13.68
C LEU A 319 7.70 7.28 -13.29
N GLY A 320 8.60 8.03 -13.94
CA GLY A 320 10.05 7.87 -13.79
C GLY A 320 10.53 7.91 -12.34
N LEU A 321 10.13 8.92 -11.57
CA LEU A 321 10.50 9.01 -10.15
C LEU A 321 9.90 7.89 -9.30
N SER A 322 8.68 7.43 -9.62
CA SER A 322 8.07 6.29 -8.92
C SER A 322 8.77 4.96 -9.23
N ILE A 323 9.28 4.79 -10.46
CA ILE A 323 10.10 3.65 -10.88
C ILE A 323 11.45 3.69 -10.19
N ALA A 324 12.10 4.86 -10.13
CA ALA A 324 13.34 5.05 -9.40
C ALA A 324 13.19 4.64 -7.92
N ARG A 325 12.18 5.19 -7.23
CA ARG A 325 11.92 4.83 -5.83
C ARG A 325 11.67 3.33 -5.66
N TRP A 326 10.94 2.72 -6.60
CA TRP A 326 10.68 1.28 -6.62
C TRP A 326 11.96 0.45 -6.76
N ALA A 327 12.80 0.76 -7.75
CA ALA A 327 14.05 0.05 -8.00
C ALA A 327 15.02 0.17 -6.81
N ALA A 328 15.07 1.33 -6.15
CA ALA A 328 15.85 1.49 -4.93
C ALA A 328 15.32 0.65 -3.76
N GLN A 329 14.00 0.65 -3.54
CA GLN A 329 13.36 -0.16 -2.49
C GLN A 329 13.58 -1.66 -2.71
N LEU A 330 13.54 -2.12 -3.96
CA LEU A 330 13.81 -3.51 -4.32
C LEU A 330 15.23 -3.95 -3.94
N HIS A 331 16.18 -3.01 -3.86
CA HIS A 331 17.55 -3.25 -3.40
C HIS A 331 17.75 -2.96 -1.90
N GLY A 332 16.68 -2.72 -1.14
CA GLY A 332 16.77 -2.36 0.29
C GLY A 332 17.24 -0.92 0.54
N GLY A 333 17.25 -0.08 -0.49
CA GLY A 333 17.67 1.32 -0.43
C GLY A 333 16.51 2.32 -0.47
N THR A 334 16.86 3.60 -0.62
CA THR A 334 15.91 4.71 -0.64
C THR A 334 16.30 5.79 -1.65
N VAL A 335 15.31 6.54 -2.12
CA VAL A 335 15.49 7.77 -2.90
C VAL A 335 14.65 8.85 -2.26
N LYS A 336 15.24 10.03 -2.04
CA LYS A 336 14.55 11.19 -1.47
C LYS A 336 15.11 12.49 -2.07
N VAL A 337 14.38 13.57 -1.86
CA VAL A 337 14.87 14.92 -2.19
C VAL A 337 15.37 15.58 -0.91
N VAL A 338 16.62 16.00 -0.91
CA VAL A 338 17.27 16.69 0.22
C VAL A 338 17.41 18.18 -0.07
N ASP A 339 17.69 18.95 0.99
CA ASP A 339 17.91 20.39 0.87
C ASP A 339 19.31 20.67 0.33
N ASP A 340 19.39 21.37 -0.81
CA ASP A 340 20.63 21.90 -1.35
C ASP A 340 20.44 23.36 -1.79
N THR A 341 21.39 24.21 -1.44
CA THR A 341 21.42 25.62 -1.86
C THR A 341 21.56 25.81 -3.37
N ARG A 342 22.07 24.80 -4.09
CA ARG A 342 22.34 24.80 -5.53
C ARG A 342 21.09 24.55 -6.38
N GLY A 343 20.10 23.84 -5.85
CA GLY A 343 18.90 23.45 -6.61
C GLY A 343 18.17 22.26 -5.99
N ALA A 344 17.62 21.37 -6.83
CA ALA A 344 17.04 20.12 -6.35
C ALA A 344 18.12 19.03 -6.31
N ASP A 345 18.22 18.36 -5.16
CA ASP A 345 19.16 17.25 -4.94
C ASP A 345 18.38 15.96 -4.67
N PHE A 346 18.55 14.99 -5.55
CA PHE A 346 18.04 13.63 -5.36
C PHE A 346 19.13 12.77 -4.72
N GLU A 347 18.93 12.43 -3.44
CA GLU A 347 19.81 11.54 -2.69
C GLU A 347 19.28 10.10 -2.81
N ILE A 348 20.14 9.23 -3.35
CA ILE A 348 19.95 7.79 -3.51
C ILE A 348 20.87 7.10 -2.51
N ILE A 349 20.30 6.28 -1.61
CA ILE A 349 21.07 5.48 -0.65
C ILE A 349 20.79 4.01 -0.95
N LEU A 350 21.82 3.25 -1.30
CA LEU A 350 21.71 1.83 -1.61
C LEU A 350 22.69 1.00 -0.78
N PRO A 351 22.31 -0.19 -0.30
CA PRO A 351 23.27 -1.13 0.31
C PRO A 351 24.37 -1.51 -0.67
N LYS A 352 25.61 -1.59 -0.18
CA LYS A 352 26.76 -2.06 -0.95
C LYS A 352 26.65 -3.55 -1.29
N TYR A 353 26.08 -4.32 -0.38
CA TYR A 353 25.90 -5.78 -0.48
C TYR A 353 24.41 -6.10 -0.57
N HIS A 354 24.06 -7.14 -1.33
CA HIS A 354 22.66 -7.51 -1.47
C HIS A 354 22.12 -8.08 -0.15
N ILE A 355 21.05 -7.48 0.37
CA ILE A 355 20.36 -7.95 1.57
C ILE A 355 19.26 -8.92 1.14
N ALA A 356 19.56 -10.23 1.14
CA ALA A 356 18.52 -11.23 0.91
C ALA A 356 17.53 -11.21 2.10
N GLU A 357 16.24 -10.97 1.82
CA GLU A 357 15.19 -11.18 2.82
C GLU A 357 15.20 -12.66 3.27
N ARG A 358 15.13 -12.87 4.59
CA ARG A 358 15.28 -14.17 5.23
C ARG A 358 13.93 -14.83 5.51
#